data_AF-A0A8T3MTW9-F1
#
_entry.id   AF-A0A8T3MTW9-F1
#
_cell.length_a   1.000
_cell.length_b   1.000
_cell.length_c   1.000
_cell.angle_alpha   90.00
_cell.angle_beta   90.00
_cell.angle_gamma   90.00
#
_symmetry.space_group_name_H-M   'P 1'
#
loop_
_entity.id
_entity.type
_entity.pdbx_description
1 polymer ?
#
loop_
_entity_poly.entity_id
_entity_poly.type
_entity_poly.pdbx_seq_one_letter_code
_entity_poly.pdbx_strand_id
1 'polypeptide(L)'
;NSYDIDGGTTTIRSVPIALPAEVGLLTFRYYLAHGTNSSSADWFRAYVEDAAGVRTLVREELGAANSDVPAWASAVVPLTPWAGQTIRIVFKATDAAGGSTVEAAVDDVRVTRP
;
A
#
# COMPACT_ATOMS: atom_id res chain seq x y z
N ASN A 1 -7.39 -3.58 21.68
CA ASN A 1 -7.43 -2.95 20.35
C ASN A 1 -8.45 -1.85 20.36
N SER A 2 -7.95 -0.63 20.49
CA SER A 2 -8.75 0.59 20.37
C SER A 2 -7.89 1.75 19.85
N TYR A 3 -6.72 1.43 19.28
CA TYR A 3 -5.69 2.39 18.88
C TYR A 3 -4.92 1.91 17.63
N ASP A 4 -5.47 0.96 16.90
CA ASP A 4 -4.91 0.37 15.69
C ASP A 4 -5.86 0.62 14.51
N ILE A 5 -5.83 -0.16 13.43
CA ILE A 5 -6.78 0.05 12.31
C ILE A 5 -8.25 -0.25 12.72
N ASP A 6 -8.47 -0.71 13.96
CA ASP A 6 -9.74 -0.79 14.68
C ASP A 6 -10.84 -1.57 13.93
N GLY A 7 -10.49 -2.72 13.32
CA GLY A 7 -11.45 -3.58 12.63
C GLY A 7 -11.96 -3.02 11.30
N GLY A 8 -11.23 -2.09 10.66
CA GLY A 8 -11.64 -1.39 9.46
C GLY A 8 -10.63 -1.42 8.32
N THR A 9 -10.83 -0.53 7.34
CA THR A 9 -9.86 -0.27 6.28
C THR A 9 -9.58 1.22 6.22
N THR A 10 -8.32 1.60 6.46
CA THR A 10 -7.87 2.97 6.23
C THR A 10 -7.35 3.12 4.80
N THR A 11 -7.44 4.32 4.24
CA THR A 11 -7.01 4.62 2.88
C THR A 11 -6.34 5.98 2.84
N ILE A 12 -5.14 6.02 2.26
CA ILE A 12 -4.52 7.26 1.82
C ILE A 12 -4.38 7.24 0.30
N ARG A 13 -4.52 8.42 -0.31
CA ARG A 13 -4.51 8.58 -1.76
C ARG A 13 -3.78 9.87 -2.11
N SER A 14 -2.84 9.79 -3.04
CA SER A 14 -2.09 10.96 -3.50
C SER A 14 -2.97 11.95 -4.26
N VAL A 15 -2.45 13.15 -4.46
CA VAL A 15 -2.93 14.04 -5.53
C VAL A 15 -2.76 13.37 -6.90
N PRO A 16 -3.49 13.80 -7.96
CA PRO A 16 -3.24 13.34 -9.32
C PRO A 16 -1.79 13.62 -9.74
N ILE A 17 -1.16 12.66 -10.40
CA ILE A 17 0.20 12.75 -10.93
C ILE A 17 0.11 12.54 -12.44
N ALA A 18 0.40 13.59 -13.21
CA ALA A 18 0.53 13.49 -14.66
C ALA A 18 1.88 12.84 -15.00
N LEU A 19 1.85 11.64 -15.57
CA LEU A 19 3.05 10.95 -16.00
C LEU A 19 3.44 11.38 -17.42
N PRO A 20 4.74 11.62 -17.68
CA PRO A 20 5.24 11.81 -19.04
C PRO A 20 5.14 10.52 -19.88
N ALA A 21 5.41 10.61 -21.18
CA ALA A 21 5.45 9.44 -22.07
C ALA A 21 6.60 8.47 -21.72
N GLU A 22 7.69 8.98 -21.13
CA GLU A 22 8.82 8.19 -20.65
C GLU A 22 8.86 8.26 -19.13
N VAL A 23 8.57 7.15 -18.44
CA VAL A 23 8.38 7.11 -16.98
C VAL A 23 9.38 6.18 -16.32
N GLY A 24 9.76 6.52 -15.09
CA GLY A 24 10.59 5.68 -14.25
C GLY A 24 9.78 4.79 -13.32
N LEU A 25 10.23 4.71 -12.07
CA LEU A 25 9.73 3.81 -11.04
C LEU A 25 8.90 4.57 -10.00
N LEU A 26 7.89 3.89 -9.47
CA LEU A 26 7.38 4.17 -8.13
C LEU A 26 8.23 3.38 -7.12
N THR A 27 8.76 4.07 -6.12
CA THR A 27 9.44 3.46 -4.98
C THR A 27 8.83 3.95 -3.68
N PHE A 28 8.81 3.09 -2.67
CA PHE A 28 8.38 3.44 -1.31
C PHE A 28 8.91 2.43 -0.30
N ARG A 29 9.00 2.85 0.96
CA ARG A 29 9.23 2.02 2.13
C ARG A 29 7.88 1.71 2.77
N TYR A 30 7.68 0.50 3.25
CA TYR A 30 6.42 0.13 3.93
C TYR A 30 6.64 -0.99 4.95
N TYR A 31 5.67 -1.19 5.83
CA TYR A 31 5.52 -2.41 6.62
C TYR A 31 4.03 -2.67 6.95
N LEU A 32 3.69 -3.93 7.17
CA LEU A 32 2.54 -4.39 7.93
C LEU A 32 3.06 -5.08 9.19
N ALA A 33 2.62 -4.63 10.37
CA ALA A 33 2.95 -5.26 11.64
C ALA A 33 1.66 -5.77 12.28
N HIS A 34 1.73 -6.97 12.87
CA HIS A 34 0.54 -7.57 13.45
C HIS A 34 0.82 -8.57 14.58
N GLY A 35 -0.18 -8.75 15.44
CA GLY A 35 -0.21 -9.81 16.46
C GLY A 35 -0.47 -11.21 15.89
N THR A 36 -0.30 -12.23 16.73
CA THR A 36 -0.48 -13.66 16.37
C THR A 36 -1.90 -14.07 15.98
N ASN A 37 -2.87 -13.22 16.26
CA ASN A 37 -4.28 -13.43 15.93
C ASN A 37 -4.71 -12.73 14.64
N SER A 38 -3.75 -12.26 13.85
CA SER A 38 -3.96 -11.80 12.48
C SER A 38 -4.17 -12.96 11.51
N SER A 39 -4.62 -12.65 10.30
CA SER A 39 -4.72 -13.59 9.20
C SER A 39 -4.53 -12.86 7.86
N SER A 40 -4.64 -13.58 6.75
CA SER A 40 -4.65 -12.97 5.41
C SER A 40 -5.85 -12.03 5.16
N ALA A 41 -6.82 -11.95 6.09
CA ALA A 41 -7.85 -10.93 6.08
C ALA A 41 -7.29 -9.53 6.40
N ASP A 42 -6.18 -9.46 7.13
CA ASP A 42 -5.44 -8.23 7.42
C ASP A 42 -4.34 -8.06 6.39
N TRP A 43 -4.15 -6.84 5.92
CA TRP A 43 -3.20 -6.61 4.83
C TRP A 43 -2.81 -5.15 4.67
N PHE A 44 -1.67 -4.93 4.03
CA PHE A 44 -1.27 -3.69 3.40
C PHE A 44 -1.23 -3.88 1.89
N ARG A 45 -1.81 -2.95 1.13
CA ARG A 45 -1.78 -2.97 -0.34
C ARG A 45 -1.52 -1.59 -0.92
N ALA A 46 -0.74 -1.56 -1.99
CA ALA A 46 -0.55 -0.38 -2.83
C ALA A 46 -1.20 -0.61 -4.20
N TYR A 47 -1.84 0.43 -4.71
CA TYR A 47 -2.51 0.45 -6.00
C TYR A 47 -2.07 1.65 -6.83
N VAL A 48 -2.09 1.48 -8.15
CA VAL A 48 -2.17 2.58 -9.10
C VAL A 48 -3.63 2.74 -9.49
N GLU A 49 -4.18 3.94 -9.27
CA GLU A 49 -5.54 4.31 -9.65
C GLU A 49 -5.49 5.20 -10.90
N ASP A 50 -6.17 4.81 -11.97
CA ASP A 50 -6.23 5.59 -13.21
C ASP A 50 -7.21 6.77 -13.13
N ALA A 51 -7.32 7.54 -14.22
CA ALA A 51 -8.22 8.69 -14.29
C ALA A 51 -9.71 8.32 -14.18
N ALA A 52 -10.08 7.08 -14.54
CA ALA A 52 -11.44 6.55 -14.40
C ALA A 52 -11.73 5.99 -12.99
N GLY A 53 -10.71 5.93 -12.12
CA GLY A 53 -10.83 5.40 -10.76
C GLY A 53 -10.62 3.88 -10.68
N VAL A 54 -10.18 3.23 -11.75
CA VAL A 54 -9.86 1.80 -11.75
C VAL A 54 -8.54 1.59 -11.02
N ARG A 55 -8.51 0.66 -10.06
CA ARG A 55 -7.34 0.36 -9.23
C ARG A 55 -6.67 -0.93 -9.68
N THR A 56 -5.39 -0.84 -10.03
CA THR A 56 -4.53 -2.00 -10.27
C THR A 56 -3.65 -2.24 -9.04
N LEU A 57 -3.69 -3.46 -8.50
CA LEU A 57 -2.84 -3.86 -7.38
C LEU A 57 -1.38 -3.97 -7.83
N VAL A 58 -0.46 -3.30 -7.13
CA VAL A 58 0.97 -3.29 -7.48
C VAL A 58 1.89 -3.75 -6.34
N ARG A 59 1.40 -3.75 -5.09
CA ARG A 59 2.08 -4.38 -3.94
C ARG A 59 1.05 -4.92 -2.97
N GLU A 60 1.37 -6.08 -2.38
CA GLU A 60 0.59 -6.69 -1.31
C GLU A 60 1.54 -7.26 -0.25
N GLU A 61 1.14 -7.10 1.01
CA GLU A 61 1.64 -7.82 2.16
C GLU A 61 0.42 -8.27 2.97
N LEU A 62 0.36 -9.56 3.28
CA LEU A 62 -0.75 -10.19 4.00
C LEU A 62 -0.31 -10.49 5.42
N GLY A 63 -1.23 -10.33 6.37
CA GLY A 63 -1.06 -10.82 7.72
C GLY A 63 -1.09 -12.35 7.79
N ALA A 64 -0.67 -12.88 8.93
CA ALA A 64 -0.65 -14.31 9.20
C ALA A 64 -0.77 -14.60 10.71
N ALA A 65 -0.99 -15.88 11.04
CA ALA A 65 -1.16 -16.35 12.42
C ALA A 65 0.18 -16.46 13.18
N ASN A 66 0.97 -15.40 13.14
CA ASN A 66 2.27 -15.24 13.80
C ASN A 66 2.43 -13.77 14.23
N SER A 67 3.41 -13.50 15.10
CA SER A 67 3.78 -12.11 15.39
C SER A 67 4.66 -11.61 14.24
N ASP A 68 4.29 -10.47 13.67
CA ASP A 68 5.15 -9.70 12.76
C ASP A 68 5.42 -8.34 13.40
N VAL A 69 6.71 -8.04 13.59
CA VAL A 69 7.16 -6.81 14.25
C VAL A 69 7.51 -5.78 13.18
N PRO A 70 7.31 -4.46 13.42
CA PRO A 70 7.56 -3.45 12.41
C PRO A 70 8.97 -3.54 11.80
N ALA A 71 9.04 -3.84 10.51
CA ALA A 71 10.28 -3.93 9.76
C ALA A 71 10.11 -3.35 8.36
N TRP A 72 10.83 -2.26 8.06
CA TRP A 72 10.71 -1.57 6.78
C TRP A 72 11.19 -2.42 5.60
N ALA A 73 10.26 -2.80 4.73
CA ALA A 73 10.50 -3.34 3.41
C ALA A 73 10.58 -2.22 2.34
N SER A 74 11.06 -2.55 1.14
CA SER A 74 11.05 -1.65 -0.02
C SER A 74 10.22 -2.23 -1.15
N ALA A 75 9.44 -1.38 -1.80
CA ALA A 75 8.73 -1.71 -3.02
C ALA A 75 9.31 -0.91 -4.19
N VAL A 76 9.40 -1.59 -5.34
CA VAL A 76 9.81 -1.01 -6.62
C VAL A 76 8.80 -1.45 -7.66
N VAL A 77 8.11 -0.50 -8.27
CA VAL A 77 7.02 -0.75 -9.23
C VAL A 77 7.31 0.02 -10.51
N PRO A 78 7.50 -0.67 -11.66
CA PRO A 78 7.58 -0.02 -12.96
C PRO A 78 6.26 0.67 -13.31
N LEU A 79 6.31 1.95 -13.70
CA LEU A 79 5.11 2.71 -14.07
C LEU A 79 4.82 2.69 -15.57
N THR A 80 5.62 2.00 -16.38
CA THR A 80 5.49 1.92 -17.84
C THR A 80 4.06 1.64 -18.34
N PRO A 81 3.24 0.78 -17.69
CA PRO A 81 1.86 0.55 -18.13
C PRO A 81 0.95 1.80 -18.08
N TRP A 82 1.34 2.83 -17.31
CA TRP A 82 0.60 4.08 -17.16
C TRP A 82 1.33 5.29 -17.78
N ALA A 83 2.32 5.06 -18.63
CA ALA A 83 3.02 6.12 -19.34
C ALA A 83 2.05 7.03 -20.11
N GLY A 84 2.25 8.35 -20.01
CA GLY A 84 1.39 9.37 -20.60
C GLY A 84 0.02 9.56 -19.93
N GLN A 85 -0.29 8.82 -18.86
CA GLN A 85 -1.57 8.92 -18.15
C GLN A 85 -1.48 9.81 -16.91
N THR A 86 -2.63 10.23 -16.40
CA THR A 86 -2.74 10.79 -15.04
C THR A 86 -3.17 9.67 -14.09
N ILE A 87 -2.36 9.44 -13.04
CA ILE A 87 -2.62 8.40 -12.04
C ILE A 87 -2.72 8.98 -10.63
N ARG A 88 -3.13 8.15 -9.68
CA ARG A 88 -2.92 8.36 -8.24
C ARG A 88 -2.32 7.11 -7.62
N ILE A 89 -1.49 7.29 -6.61
CA ILE A 89 -1.01 6.19 -5.78
C ILE A 89 -1.95 6.07 -4.58
N VAL A 90 -2.47 4.87 -4.35
CA VAL A 90 -3.40 4.59 -3.26
C VAL A 90 -2.78 3.51 -2.38
N PHE A 91 -2.67 3.80 -1.09
CA PHE A 91 -2.30 2.80 -0.09
C PHE A 91 -3.51 2.52 0.79
N LYS A 92 -3.71 1.24 1.08
CA LYS A 92 -4.78 0.78 1.96
C LYS A 92 -4.18 -0.21 2.95
N ALA A 93 -4.66 -0.15 4.19
CA ALA A 93 -4.37 -1.13 5.20
C ALA A 93 -5.68 -1.54 5.87
N THR A 94 -5.81 -2.83 6.17
CA THR A 94 -7.03 -3.44 6.67
C THR A 94 -6.72 -4.31 7.89
N ASP A 95 -7.56 -4.17 8.90
CA ASP A 95 -7.69 -5.06 10.06
C ASP A 95 -9.10 -5.66 9.97
N ALA A 96 -9.22 -6.90 9.52
CA ALA A 96 -10.50 -7.58 9.33
C ALA A 96 -10.56 -8.92 10.08
N ALA A 97 -9.44 -9.41 10.63
CA ALA A 97 -9.45 -10.50 11.58
C ALA A 97 -9.96 -10.03 12.95
N GLY A 98 -10.53 -10.96 13.72
CA GLY A 98 -11.11 -10.61 15.02
C GLY A 98 -10.04 -10.34 16.08
N GLY A 99 -9.93 -9.09 16.53
CA GLY A 99 -9.17 -8.70 17.72
C GLY A 99 -7.65 -8.64 17.54
N SER A 100 -7.14 -8.57 16.31
CA SER A 100 -5.72 -8.44 15.96
C SER A 100 -5.22 -7.01 16.08
N THR A 101 -4.07 -6.80 16.73
CA THR A 101 -3.39 -5.50 16.62
C THR A 101 -2.78 -5.43 15.23
N VAL A 102 -3.20 -4.50 14.39
CA VAL A 102 -2.68 -4.33 13.03
C VAL A 102 -2.25 -2.89 12.80
N GLU A 103 -0.98 -2.71 12.46
CA GLU A 103 -0.38 -1.42 12.14
C GLU A 103 0.24 -1.48 10.74
N ALA A 104 0.15 -0.38 10.00
CA ALA A 104 0.85 -0.25 8.74
C ALA A 104 1.44 1.15 8.62
N ALA A 105 2.63 1.24 8.02
CA ALA A 105 3.22 2.51 7.64
C ALA A 105 3.71 2.46 6.20
N VAL A 106 3.80 3.65 5.61
CA VAL A 106 4.41 3.88 4.32
C VAL A 106 5.18 5.20 4.39
N ASP A 107 6.37 5.21 3.82
CA ASP A 107 7.24 6.39 3.78
C ASP A 107 8.09 6.40 2.49
N ASP A 108 8.80 7.49 2.23
CA ASP A 108 9.70 7.65 1.09
C ASP A 108 9.04 7.38 -0.27
N VAL A 109 7.76 7.75 -0.41
CA VAL A 109 7.01 7.58 -1.66
C VAL A 109 7.56 8.50 -2.74
N ARG A 110 8.18 7.92 -3.76
CA ARG A 110 8.83 8.65 -4.85
C ARG A 110 8.41 8.11 -6.21
N VAL A 111 7.99 8.99 -7.10
CA VAL A 111 7.82 8.74 -8.53
C VAL A 111 9.01 9.35 -9.24
N THR A 112 9.77 8.54 -9.96
CA THR A 112 11.00 8.95 -10.65
C THR A 112 10.77 9.06 -12.15
N ARG A 113 11.57 9.91 -12.78
CA ARG A 113 11.78 9.86 -14.24
C ARG A 113 12.92 8.86 -14.51
N PRO A 114 13.01 8.32 -15.73
CA PRO A 114 14.14 7.50 -16.15
C PRO A 114 15.50 8.18 -15.88
#